data_AF-A0A2D4SC09-F1
#
_entry.id   AF-A0A2D4SC09-F1
#
_cell.length_a   1.000
_cell.length_b   1.000
_cell.length_c   1.000
_cell.angle_alpha   90.00
_cell.angle_beta   90.00
_cell.angle_gamma   90.00
#
_symmetry.space_group_name_H-M   'P 1'
#
loop_
_entity.id
_entity.type
_entity.pdbx_description
1 polymer ?
#
loop_
_entity_poly.entity_id
_entity_poly.type
_entity_poly.pdbx_seq_one_letter_code
_entity_poly.pdbx_strand_id
1 'polypeptide(L)'
;MFTVSALLLFILVMLGGSWMMMQLVNGRPVPPLVKHGHGVAAAVGLALLVKAAVDTRSMTLFLSAAILLSGFLGGLLLFGFVFRGRRTPGALVVMHASLGTLGVLLLAYAAVG
;
A
#
# COMPACT_ATOMS: atom_id res chain seq x y z
N MET A 1 -9.18 -12.81 12.72
CA MET A 1 -8.58 -11.57 13.29
C MET A 1 -7.60 -10.92 12.32
N PHE A 2 -6.65 -11.65 11.73
CA PHE A 2 -5.63 -11.08 10.82
C PHE A 2 -6.18 -10.30 9.62
N THR A 3 -7.28 -10.74 9.00
CA THR A 3 -7.91 -10.03 7.88
C THR A 3 -8.33 -8.60 8.24
N VAL A 4 -9.03 -8.43 9.37
CA VAL A 4 -9.50 -7.11 9.82
C VAL A 4 -8.31 -6.23 10.21
N SER A 5 -7.32 -6.79 10.91
CA SER A 5 -6.10 -6.04 11.25
C SER A 5 -5.34 -5.58 10.01
N ALA A 6 -5.20 -6.45 8.99
CA ALA A 6 -4.59 -6.09 7.72
C ALA A 6 -5.39 -5.01 7.00
N LEU A 7 -6.72 -5.12 6.96
CA LEU A 7 -7.60 -4.12 6.35
C LEU A 7 -7.46 -2.75 7.01
N LEU A 8 -7.50 -2.68 8.35
CA LEU A 8 -7.34 -1.42 9.08
C LEU A 8 -5.97 -0.76 8.80
N LEU A 9 -4.89 -1.56 8.79
CA LEU A 9 -3.57 -1.06 8.42
C LEU A 9 -3.52 -0.57 6.98
N PHE A 10 -4.10 -1.30 6.04
CA PHE A 10 -4.10 -0.90 4.63
C PHE A 10 -4.96 0.33 4.37
N ILE A 11 -6.05 0.54 5.12
CA ILE A 11 -6.80 1.81 5.10
C ILE A 11 -5.91 2.95 5.59
N LEU A 12 -5.20 2.77 6.71
CA LEU A 12 -4.26 3.78 7.22
C LEU A 12 -3.16 4.10 6.19
N VAL A 13 -2.58 3.07 5.56
CA VAL A 13 -1.57 3.19 4.50
C VAL A 13 -2.14 3.94 3.30
N MET A 14 -3.34 3.60 2.85
CA MET A 14 -4.03 4.26 1.72
C MET A 14 -4.27 5.74 2.01
N LEU A 15 -4.80 6.07 3.20
CA LEU A 15 -5.01 7.46 3.63
C LEU A 15 -3.69 8.23 3.73
N GLY A 16 -2.66 7.62 4.32
CA GLY A 16 -1.32 8.20 4.38
C GLY A 16 -0.72 8.43 3.00
N GLY A 17 -0.90 7.49 2.06
CA GLY A 17 -0.47 7.62 0.67
C GLY A 17 -1.16 8.79 -0.04
N SER A 18 -2.48 8.91 0.10
CA SER A 18 -3.26 10.02 -0.44
C SER A 18 -2.80 11.37 0.13
N TRP A 19 -2.55 11.45 1.44
CA TRP A 19 -2.02 12.66 2.06
C TRP A 19 -0.62 13.03 1.55
N MET A 20 0.28 12.06 1.41
CA MET A 20 1.61 12.29 0.84
C MET A 20 1.51 12.81 -0.60
N MET A 21 0.58 12.27 -1.39
CA MET A 21 0.33 12.75 -2.75
C MET A 21 -0.14 14.22 -2.75
N MET A 22 -1.07 14.59 -1.86
CA MET A 22 -1.51 15.99 -1.72
C MET A 22 -0.36 16.92 -1.34
N GLN A 23 0.54 16.49 -0.45
CA GLN A 23 1.73 17.27 -0.10
C GLN A 23 2.62 17.49 -1.33
N LEU A 24 2.89 16.44 -2.12
CA LEU A 24 3.69 16.53 -3.34
C LEU A 24 3.06 17.45 -4.40
N VAL A 25 1.74 17.33 -4.62
CA VAL A 25 1.00 18.19 -5.56
C VAL A 25 1.02 19.65 -5.11
N ASN A 26 0.93 19.91 -3.81
CA ASN A 26 0.99 21.26 -3.24
C ASN A 26 2.43 21.80 -3.11
N GLY A 27 3.45 21.09 -3.63
CA GLY A 27 4.85 21.49 -3.54
C GLY A 27 5.42 21.46 -2.12
N ARG A 28 4.74 20.80 -1.18
CA ARG A 28 5.15 20.67 0.22
C ARG A 28 6.04 19.44 0.41
N PRO A 29 7.10 19.52 1.22
CA PRO A 29 7.90 18.36 1.54
C PRO A 29 7.07 17.35 2.34
N VAL A 30 7.18 16.07 2.00
CA VAL A 30 6.63 15.00 2.83
C VAL A 30 7.63 14.72 3.97
N PRO A 31 7.19 14.70 5.25
CA PRO A 31 8.07 14.40 6.37
C PRO A 31 8.69 12.99 6.25
N PRO A 32 9.98 12.81 6.60
CA PRO A 32 10.63 11.50 6.53
C PRO A 32 9.88 10.43 7.31
N LEU A 33 9.39 10.75 8.52
CA LEU A 33 8.65 9.81 9.35
C LEU A 33 7.43 9.23 8.62
N VAL A 34 6.69 10.05 7.86
CA VAL A 34 5.51 9.60 7.12
C VAL A 34 5.91 8.72 5.93
N LYS A 35 6.95 9.08 5.18
CA LYS A 35 7.42 8.26 4.04
C LYS A 35 7.84 6.87 4.48
N HIS A 36 8.70 6.78 5.50
CA HIS A 36 9.19 5.50 6.02
C HIS A 36 8.08 4.74 6.73
N GLY A 37 7.27 5.44 7.54
CA GLY A 37 6.13 4.85 8.25
C GLY A 37 5.10 4.24 7.31
N HIS A 38 4.78 4.90 6.19
CA HIS A 38 3.89 4.35 5.17
C HIS A 38 4.42 3.03 4.59
N GLY A 39 5.70 2.98 4.20
CA GLY A 39 6.32 1.77 3.69
C GLY A 39 6.37 0.63 4.71
N VAL A 40 6.75 0.93 5.96
CA VAL A 40 6.79 -0.07 7.04
C VAL A 40 5.39 -0.58 7.36
N ALA A 41 4.40 0.31 7.49
CA ALA A 41 3.01 -0.07 7.75
C ALA A 41 2.45 -0.94 6.60
N ALA A 42 2.77 -0.62 5.35
CA ALA A 42 2.39 -1.45 4.19
C ALA A 42 3.02 -2.85 4.26
N ALA A 43 4.30 -2.96 4.62
CA ALA A 43 4.98 -4.24 4.76
C ALA A 43 4.36 -5.10 5.88
N VAL A 44 4.06 -4.50 7.05
CA VAL A 44 3.39 -5.18 8.16
C VAL A 44 1.97 -5.62 7.76
N GLY A 45 1.20 -4.74 7.12
CA GLY A 45 -0.13 -5.06 6.59
C GLY A 45 -0.08 -6.24 5.61
N LEU A 46 0.90 -6.25 4.71
CA LEU A 46 1.09 -7.32 3.74
C LEU A 46 1.41 -8.66 4.41
N ALA A 47 2.29 -8.67 5.42
CA ALA A 47 2.59 -9.87 6.19
C ALA A 47 1.35 -10.44 6.90
N LEU A 48 0.54 -9.58 7.52
CA LEU A 48 -0.72 -9.98 8.16
C LEU A 48 -1.74 -10.51 7.14
N LEU A 49 -1.82 -9.89 5.96
CA LEU A 49 -2.69 -10.34 4.89
C LEU A 49 -2.27 -11.71 4.34
N VAL A 50 -0.97 -11.94 4.10
CA VAL A 50 -0.46 -13.24 3.66
C VAL A 50 -0.77 -14.31 4.70
N LYS A 51 -0.56 -14.00 5.99
CA LYS A 51 -0.95 -14.91 7.07
C LYS A 51 -2.45 -15.24 7.02
N ALA A 52 -3.30 -14.24 6.89
CA ALA A 52 -4.75 -14.42 6.77
C ALA A 52 -5.14 -15.29 5.56
N ALA A 53 -4.50 -15.06 4.41
CA ALA A 53 -4.73 -15.83 3.20
C ALA A 53 -4.33 -17.30 3.36
N VAL A 54 -3.19 -17.58 4.01
CA VAL A 54 -2.72 -18.94 4.29
C VAL A 54 -3.63 -19.65 5.30
N ASP A 55 -3.98 -18.97 6.41
CA ASP A 55 -4.83 -19.54 7.46
C ASP A 55 -6.22 -19.94 6.91
N THR A 56 -6.80 -19.11 6.05
CA THR A 56 -8.16 -19.32 5.52
C THR A 56 -8.19 -20.08 4.21
N ARG A 57 -7.05 -20.21 3.52
CA ARG A 57 -6.95 -20.70 2.13
C ARG A 57 -7.88 -19.96 1.15
N SER A 58 -8.19 -18.70 1.43
CA SER A 58 -9.08 -17.89 0.60
C SER A 58 -8.38 -17.38 -0.65
N MET A 59 -8.85 -17.78 -1.82
CA MET A 59 -8.35 -17.28 -3.11
C MET A 59 -8.48 -15.75 -3.21
N THR A 60 -9.57 -15.18 -2.71
CA THR A 60 -9.79 -13.72 -2.73
C THR A 60 -8.74 -12.97 -1.91
N LEU A 61 -8.34 -13.51 -0.75
CA LEU A 61 -7.27 -12.91 0.05
C LEU A 61 -5.89 -13.06 -0.62
N PHE A 62 -5.62 -14.19 -1.29
CA PHE A 62 -4.40 -14.35 -2.09
C PHE A 62 -4.34 -13.35 -3.26
N LEU A 63 -5.45 -13.14 -3.96
CA LEU A 63 -5.54 -12.14 -5.03
C LEU A 63 -5.31 -10.72 -4.51
N SER A 64 -5.95 -10.37 -3.39
CA SER A 64 -5.72 -9.08 -2.73
C SER A 64 -4.25 -8.91 -2.34
N ALA A 65 -3.62 -9.96 -1.77
CA ALA A 65 -2.21 -9.94 -1.41
C ALA A 65 -1.30 -9.74 -2.63
N ALA A 66 -1.58 -10.42 -3.74
CA ALA A 66 -0.79 -10.28 -4.97
C ALA A 66 -0.87 -8.86 -5.56
N ILE A 67 -2.07 -8.27 -5.57
CA ILE A 67 -2.28 -6.89 -6.04
C ILE A 67 -1.57 -5.89 -5.12
N LEU A 68 -1.72 -6.04 -3.80
CA LEU A 68 -1.07 -5.16 -2.81
C LEU A 68 0.44 -5.31 -2.82
N LEU A 69 0.97 -6.52 -3.01
CA LEU A 69 2.40 -6.76 -3.21
C LEU A 69 2.90 -6.02 -4.47
N SER A 70 2.15 -6.08 -5.57
CA SER A 70 2.50 -5.38 -6.80
C SER A 70 2.53 -3.86 -6.60
N GLY A 71 1.54 -3.33 -5.88
CA GLY A 71 1.53 -1.94 -5.42
C GLY A 71 2.73 -1.60 -4.53
N PHE A 72 3.03 -2.43 -3.54
CA PHE A 72 4.16 -2.26 -2.63
C PHE A 72 5.51 -2.23 -3.36
N LEU A 73 5.72 -3.13 -4.32
CA LEU A 73 6.91 -3.13 -5.18
C LEU A 73 7.00 -1.83 -6.00
N GLY A 74 5.90 -1.33 -6.55
CA GLY A 74 5.84 -0.01 -7.17
C GLY A 74 6.26 1.11 -6.20
N GLY A 75 5.83 1.03 -4.93
CA GLY A 75 6.22 1.94 -3.86
C GLY A 75 7.72 1.90 -3.54
N LEU A 76 8.32 0.71 -3.51
CA LEU A 76 9.77 0.55 -3.33
C LEU A 76 10.56 1.15 -4.48
N LEU A 77 10.08 0.98 -5.73
CA LEU A 77 10.70 1.62 -6.89
C LEU A 77 10.63 3.15 -6.79
N LEU A 78 9.46 3.71 -6.43
CA LEU A 78 9.30 5.15 -6.18
C LEU A 78 10.23 5.66 -5.09
N PHE A 79 10.33 4.93 -3.97
CA PHE A 79 11.22 5.26 -2.88
C PHE A 79 12.68 5.35 -3.35
N GLY A 80 13.10 4.43 -4.22
CA GLY A 80 14.42 4.46 -4.85
C GLY A 80 14.67 5.70 -5.72
N PHE A 81 13.66 6.25 -6.40
CA PHE A 81 13.80 7.52 -7.14
C PHE A 81 13.94 8.71 -6.19
N VAL A 82 13.08 8.77 -5.16
CA VAL A 82 13.10 9.84 -4.15
C VAL A 82 14.44 9.87 -3.41
N PHE A 83 14.96 8.71 -2.99
CA PHE A 83 16.24 8.61 -2.28
C PHE A 83 17.43 9.05 -3.15
N ARG A 84 17.38 8.79 -4.46
CA ARG A 84 18.39 9.24 -5.43
C ARG A 84 18.22 10.71 -5.85
N GLY A 85 17.30 11.45 -5.25
CA GLY A 85 17.02 12.85 -5.61
C GLY A 85 16.48 13.01 -7.04
N ARG A 86 15.94 11.94 -7.64
CA ARG A 86 15.43 11.94 -9.02
C ARG A 86 13.93 12.26 -9.01
N ARG A 87 13.46 12.84 -10.13
CA ARG A 87 12.02 12.99 -10.36
C ARG A 87 11.36 11.61 -10.43
N THR A 88 10.28 11.44 -9.68
CA THR A 88 9.46 10.22 -9.69
C THR A 88 8.67 10.12 -10.99
N PRO A 89 8.70 8.99 -11.71
CA PRO A 89 7.90 8.82 -12.92
C PRO A 89 6.40 8.86 -12.61
N GLY A 90 5.65 9.74 -13.28
CA GLY A 90 4.21 9.91 -13.03
C GLY A 90 3.41 8.62 -13.24
N ALA A 91 3.73 7.85 -14.28
CA ALA A 91 3.11 6.55 -14.53
C ALA A 91 3.29 5.57 -13.38
N LEU A 92 4.47 5.55 -12.74
CA LEU A 92 4.76 4.67 -11.61
C LEU A 92 3.98 5.10 -10.35
N VAL A 93 3.78 6.40 -10.14
CA VAL A 93 2.93 6.94 -9.07
C VAL A 93 1.49 6.49 -9.26
N VAL A 94 0.93 6.68 -10.47
CA VAL A 94 -0.44 6.27 -10.78
C VAL A 94 -0.62 4.77 -10.61
N MET A 95 0.32 3.97 -11.12
CA MET A 95 0.30 2.51 -10.98
C MET A 95 0.35 2.06 -9.52
N HIS A 96 1.25 2.64 -8.71
CA HIS A 96 1.34 2.33 -7.28
C HIS A 96 0.03 2.64 -6.55
N ALA A 97 -0.54 3.83 -6.79
CA ALA A 97 -1.77 4.27 -6.15
C ALA A 97 -2.98 3.42 -6.59
N SER A 98 -3.09 3.10 -7.88
CA SER A 98 -4.21 2.30 -8.41
C SER A 98 -4.16 0.86 -7.90
N LEU A 99 -3.00 0.21 -7.94
CA LEU A 99 -2.82 -1.14 -7.39
C LEU A 99 -3.07 -1.18 -5.89
N GLY A 100 -2.55 -0.20 -5.14
CA GLY A 100 -2.83 -0.07 -3.72
C GLY A 100 -4.33 0.02 -3.43
N THR A 101 -5.04 0.90 -4.15
CA THR A 101 -6.48 1.12 -3.96
C THR A 101 -7.29 -0.13 -4.34
N LEU A 102 -7.04 -0.73 -5.50
CA LEU A 102 -7.72 -1.95 -5.94
C LEU A 102 -7.51 -3.10 -4.97
N GLY A 103 -6.28 -3.26 -4.47
CA GLY A 103 -5.93 -4.28 -3.49
C GLY A 103 -6.67 -4.10 -2.16
N VAL A 104 -6.78 -2.85 -1.66
CA VAL A 104 -7.56 -2.51 -0.46
C VAL A 104 -9.05 -2.79 -0.66
N LEU A 105 -9.62 -2.40 -1.81
CA LEU A 105 -11.04 -2.65 -2.11
C LEU A 105 -11.35 -4.15 -2.17
N LEU A 106 -10.47 -4.94 -2.79
CA LEU A 106 -10.62 -6.39 -2.82
C LEU A 106 -10.46 -7.03 -1.43
N LEU A 107 -9.56 -6.50 -0.61
CA LEU A 107 -9.43 -6.91 0.80
C LEU A 107 -10.70 -6.60 1.59
N ALA A 108 -11.27 -5.41 1.40
CA ALA A 108 -12.51 -5.00 2.05
C ALA A 108 -13.68 -5.92 1.67
N TYR A 109 -13.80 -6.23 0.37
CA TYR A 109 -14.78 -7.22 -0.13
C TYR A 109 -14.59 -8.58 0.55
N ALA A 110 -13.36 -9.09 0.60
CA ALA A 110 -13.04 -10.37 1.25
C ALA A 110 -13.21 -10.37 2.78
N ALA A 111 -13.29 -9.19 3.41
CA ALA A 111 -13.48 -9.06 4.85
C ALA A 111 -14.96 -9.02 5.25
N VAL A 112 -15.86 -8.69 4.31
CA VAL A 112 -17.31 -8.58 4.55
C VAL A 112 -18.13 -9.70 3.91
N GLY A 113 -17.58 -10.37 2.88
CA GLY A 113 -18.18 -11.54 2.22
C GLY A 113 -17.70 -12.85 2.84
#